data_AF-A0A7M5U9D7-F1
#
_entry.id   AF-A0A7M5U9D7-F1
#
_cell.length_a   1.000
_cell.length_b   1.000
_cell.length_c   1.000
_cell.angle_alpha   90.00
_cell.angle_beta   90.00
_cell.angle_gamma   90.00
#
_symmetry.space_group_name_H-M   'P 1'
#
loop_
_entity.id
_entity.type
_entity.pdbx_description
1 polymer ?
#
loop_
_entity_poly.entity_id
_entity_poly.type
_entity_poly.pdbx_seq_one_letter_code
_entity_poly.pdbx_strand_id
1 'polypeptide(L)'
;MRLEKRLSSDPDTHGRKDYDVAIIGNGPSAIILSYFLSGHWPYYNGKPVDNPVLKERLKYVSMSKSLVLQDLQWLSEGLFDSRTMNPVSILFDHLYHPNADMLTKPESVIEWKYLPENEVRHVVLGFGPPGGSWHNMINSQLTVSLANWLELPGYTFNEWYEQKQLSLGNLPKVPSVGGVHPERTNPYYIGLYYSDYVKYMGLSSFFVDNVYVKSISQSLSNTSQWTVEGVQYTDQQTGETYTVKADNIVMATGAFNNPRKLEIPGEDFTFVHHHFPDFDRLQTHKCPVVVVGCGLVAADAVLYLISRQIPVIHVFRRSPKDPNLVLNQLSSAYADYLKLKSLIQLKSKCEFYTPLPQHRLAEILPNKEVLIEPCGKKGGASFKVHVSRVIIHVGSKPNLDFIKEEHLLREDPEEEFNIKTNCLDTDLLTYECRGRKSLYAMGPLVGDNFIRFVSGGALGITHGLFRNEAENEDV
;
A
#
# COMPACT_ATOMS: atom_id res chain seq x y z
N MET A 1 17.27 -25.21 -2.61
CA MET A 1 18.22 -24.11 -2.81
C MET A 1 17.83 -23.38 -4.09
N ARG A 2 17.09 -22.27 -3.99
CA ARG A 2 16.93 -21.37 -5.13
C ARG A 2 18.22 -20.54 -5.22
N LEU A 3 18.84 -20.51 -6.40
CA LEU A 3 19.87 -19.51 -6.70
C LEU A 3 19.17 -18.15 -6.62
N GLU A 4 19.44 -17.38 -5.57
CA GLU A 4 18.99 -16.00 -5.49
C GLU A 4 19.67 -15.21 -6.62
N LYS A 5 18.88 -14.49 -7.42
CA LYS A 5 19.40 -13.65 -8.51
C LYS A 5 20.27 -12.56 -7.89
N ARG A 6 21.58 -12.57 -8.13
CA ARG A 6 22.51 -11.57 -7.61
C ARG A 6 22.63 -10.39 -8.56
N LEU A 7 22.63 -9.18 -8.01
CA LEU A 7 22.96 -7.96 -8.75
C LEU A 7 24.49 -7.83 -8.86
N SER A 8 24.96 -7.30 -10.00
CA SER A 8 26.38 -7.07 -10.21
C SER A 8 26.87 -5.89 -9.36
N SER A 9 28.10 -6.00 -8.86
CA SER A 9 28.83 -4.90 -8.23
C SER A 9 29.74 -4.15 -9.20
N ASP A 10 29.80 -4.55 -10.48
CA ASP A 10 30.77 -4.02 -11.44
C ASP A 10 30.36 -2.62 -11.95
N PRO A 11 31.08 -1.55 -11.58
CA PRO A 11 30.79 -0.20 -12.04
C PRO A 11 31.26 0.06 -13.48
N ASP A 12 32.05 -0.83 -14.08
CA ASP A 12 32.81 -0.61 -15.33
C ASP A 12 32.09 -1.01 -16.62
N THR A 13 30.77 -1.20 -16.59
CA THR A 13 29.98 -1.25 -17.84
C THR A 13 29.96 0.13 -18.48
N HIS A 14 30.84 0.32 -19.47
CA HIS A 14 30.97 1.51 -20.30
C HIS A 14 29.59 1.96 -20.82
N GLY A 15 29.00 2.98 -20.19
CA GLY A 15 27.83 3.73 -20.67
C GLY A 15 26.51 2.98 -20.92
N ARG A 16 26.47 1.65 -20.84
CA ARG A 16 25.29 0.85 -21.21
C ARG A 16 24.33 0.72 -20.03
N LYS A 17 23.05 1.04 -20.26
CA LYS A 17 21.94 0.79 -19.33
C LYS A 17 21.77 -0.72 -19.09
N ASP A 18 21.48 -1.10 -17.84
CA ASP A 18 21.19 -2.49 -17.50
C ASP A 18 19.72 -2.81 -17.81
N TYR A 19 18.83 -1.89 -17.44
CA TYR A 19 17.37 -2.00 -17.58
C TYR A 19 16.77 -0.75 -18.23
N ASP A 20 15.59 -0.89 -18.83
CA ASP A 20 14.79 0.24 -19.31
C ASP A 20 14.02 0.87 -18.15
N VAL A 21 13.59 0.05 -17.17
CA VAL A 21 12.87 0.50 -15.96
C VAL A 21 13.41 -0.21 -14.70
N ALA A 22 13.70 0.55 -13.65
CA ALA A 22 13.90 0.01 -12.30
C ALA A 22 12.77 0.44 -11.36
N ILE A 23 12.09 -0.54 -10.75
CA ILE A 23 10.96 -0.33 -9.86
C ILE A 23 11.43 -0.49 -8.41
N ILE A 24 11.26 0.55 -7.60
CA ILE A 24 11.68 0.60 -6.20
C ILE A 24 10.50 0.24 -5.29
N GLY A 25 10.62 -0.89 -4.60
CA GLY A 25 9.57 -1.56 -3.84
C GLY A 25 9.15 -2.88 -4.51
N ASN A 26 8.58 -3.79 -3.73
CA ASN A 26 8.11 -5.12 -4.18
C ASN A 26 6.66 -5.41 -3.74
N GLY A 27 5.91 -4.36 -3.41
CA GLY A 27 4.49 -4.43 -3.05
C GLY A 27 3.57 -4.60 -4.27
N PRO A 28 2.24 -4.58 -4.07
CA PRO A 28 1.26 -4.74 -5.15
C PRO A 28 1.43 -3.72 -6.27
N SER A 29 1.85 -2.49 -5.98
CA SER A 29 2.20 -1.50 -7.01
C SER A 29 3.28 -1.97 -7.97
N ALA A 30 4.39 -2.49 -7.44
CA ALA A 30 5.47 -3.02 -8.25
C ALA A 30 5.07 -4.29 -9.00
N ILE A 31 4.27 -5.16 -8.37
CA ILE A 31 3.79 -6.40 -8.99
C ILE A 31 2.86 -6.10 -10.18
N ILE A 32 1.90 -5.20 -10.01
CA ILE A 32 0.97 -4.83 -11.07
C ILE A 32 1.72 -4.16 -12.22
N LEU A 33 2.65 -3.25 -11.92
CA LEU A 33 3.45 -2.64 -12.99
C LEU A 33 4.33 -3.67 -13.72
N SER A 34 5.01 -4.56 -12.99
CA SER A 34 5.80 -5.64 -13.61
C SER A 34 4.95 -6.53 -14.52
N TYR A 35 3.70 -6.80 -14.15
CA TYR A 35 2.76 -7.53 -15.00
C TYR A 35 2.50 -6.81 -16.33
N PHE A 36 2.23 -5.50 -16.32
CA PHE A 36 2.08 -4.70 -17.55
C PHE A 36 3.37 -4.69 -18.38
N LEU A 37 4.51 -4.42 -17.75
CA LEU A 37 5.81 -4.33 -18.41
C LEU A 37 6.32 -5.67 -18.93
N SER A 38 5.80 -6.79 -18.43
CA SER A 38 6.06 -8.13 -18.99
C SER A 38 5.22 -8.47 -20.23
N GLY A 39 4.47 -7.50 -20.78
CA GLY A 39 3.68 -7.68 -22.01
C GLY A 39 2.22 -8.08 -21.78
N HIS A 40 1.71 -8.11 -20.55
CA HIS A 40 0.30 -8.36 -20.29
C HIS A 40 -0.53 -7.08 -20.37
N TRP A 41 -1.20 -6.88 -21.50
CA TRP A 41 -1.86 -5.61 -21.81
C TRP A 41 -3.39 -5.72 -21.75
N PRO A 42 -4.08 -4.69 -21.20
CA PRO A 42 -5.53 -4.67 -21.09
C PRO A 42 -6.21 -4.21 -22.37
N TYR A 43 -7.28 -4.89 -22.75
CA TYR A 43 -8.14 -4.59 -23.90
C TYR A 43 -9.59 -4.44 -23.43
N TYR A 44 -10.33 -3.51 -24.04
CA TYR A 44 -11.76 -3.45 -23.84
C TYR A 44 -12.44 -4.63 -24.55
N ASN A 45 -13.26 -5.40 -23.83
CA ASN A 45 -13.88 -6.62 -24.35
C ASN A 45 -15.27 -6.42 -24.99
N GLY A 46 -15.72 -5.17 -25.14
CA GLY A 46 -17.01 -4.84 -25.75
C GLY A 46 -18.23 -4.94 -24.82
N LYS A 47 -18.06 -5.40 -23.57
CA LYS A 47 -19.16 -5.48 -22.61
C LYS A 47 -19.59 -4.09 -22.13
N PRO A 48 -20.88 -3.88 -21.80
CA PRO A 48 -21.37 -2.58 -21.36
C PRO A 48 -20.81 -2.19 -19.98
N VAL A 49 -20.68 -0.88 -19.75
CA VAL A 49 -20.30 -0.29 -18.46
C VAL A 49 -21.44 0.53 -17.87
N ASP A 50 -21.51 0.60 -16.55
CA ASP A 50 -22.52 1.34 -15.79
C ASP A 50 -22.04 2.76 -15.44
N ASN A 51 -21.55 3.47 -16.46
CA ASN A 51 -21.20 4.88 -16.38
C ASN A 51 -21.62 5.54 -17.70
N PRO A 52 -22.55 6.52 -17.69
CA PRO A 52 -23.10 7.09 -18.92
C PRO A 52 -22.04 7.70 -19.86
N VAL A 53 -21.03 8.37 -19.30
CA VAL A 53 -19.96 9.00 -20.07
C VAL A 53 -19.09 7.93 -20.71
N LEU A 54 -18.62 6.95 -19.92
CA LEU A 54 -17.80 5.86 -20.45
C LEU A 54 -18.55 5.00 -21.46
N LYS A 55 -19.84 4.75 -21.23
CA LYS A 55 -20.68 3.98 -22.16
C LYS A 55 -20.75 4.61 -23.54
N GLU A 56 -20.80 5.95 -23.63
CA GLU A 56 -20.77 6.63 -24.92
C GLU A 56 -19.36 6.58 -25.54
N ARG A 57 -18.33 6.85 -24.73
CA ARG A 57 -16.94 6.89 -25.21
C ARG A 57 -16.43 5.53 -25.70
N LEU A 58 -16.76 4.45 -25.00
CA LEU A 58 -16.31 3.10 -25.36
C LEU A 58 -16.85 2.61 -26.72
N LYS A 59 -17.91 3.23 -27.28
CA LYS A 59 -18.38 2.94 -28.65
C LYS A 59 -17.34 3.28 -29.73
N TYR A 60 -16.45 4.23 -29.43
CA TYR A 60 -15.41 4.69 -30.36
C TYR A 60 -14.05 4.07 -30.07
N VAL A 61 -13.95 3.23 -29.03
CA VAL A 61 -12.72 2.52 -28.67
C VAL A 61 -12.60 1.26 -29.51
N SER A 62 -11.50 1.13 -30.24
CA SER A 62 -11.21 -0.11 -30.95
C SER A 62 -10.91 -1.25 -29.98
N MET A 63 -11.65 -2.35 -30.08
CA MET A 63 -11.40 -3.58 -29.32
C MET A 63 -10.12 -4.32 -29.76
N SER A 64 -9.55 -3.97 -30.92
CA SER A 64 -8.26 -4.53 -31.38
C SER A 64 -7.05 -3.76 -30.87
N LYS A 65 -7.25 -2.63 -30.17
CA LYS A 65 -6.18 -1.76 -29.66
C LYS A 65 -6.22 -1.72 -28.14
N SER A 66 -5.08 -2.03 -27.51
CA SER A 66 -4.95 -2.03 -26.04
C SER A 66 -5.21 -0.64 -25.49
N LEU A 67 -5.78 -0.56 -24.28
CA LEU A 67 -5.92 0.68 -23.51
C LEU A 67 -4.58 1.41 -23.33
N VAL A 68 -3.44 0.69 -23.29
CA VAL A 68 -2.09 1.30 -23.22
C VAL A 68 -1.86 2.28 -24.36
N LEU A 69 -2.44 2.04 -25.54
CA LEU A 69 -2.26 2.88 -26.72
C LEU A 69 -3.48 3.78 -27.02
N GLN A 70 -4.56 3.67 -26.23
CA GLN A 70 -5.75 4.50 -26.44
C GLN A 70 -5.53 5.93 -25.92
N ASP A 71 -6.43 6.83 -26.31
CA ASP A 71 -6.46 8.18 -25.77
C ASP A 71 -7.02 8.16 -24.33
N LEU A 72 -6.10 8.03 -23.36
CA LEU A 72 -6.47 8.02 -21.94
C LEU A 72 -7.03 9.36 -21.49
N GLN A 73 -6.60 10.48 -22.08
CA GLN A 73 -7.13 11.80 -21.75
C GLN A 73 -8.62 11.85 -22.09
N TRP A 74 -8.97 11.52 -23.33
CA TRP A 74 -10.36 11.52 -23.78
C TRP A 74 -11.21 10.51 -23.00
N LEU A 75 -10.69 9.30 -22.73
CA LEU A 75 -11.45 8.30 -21.98
C LEU A 75 -11.71 8.71 -20.53
N SER A 76 -10.75 9.35 -19.87
CA SER A 76 -10.79 9.64 -18.44
C SER A 76 -11.32 11.04 -18.09
N GLU A 77 -11.43 11.94 -19.06
CA GLU A 77 -11.85 13.33 -18.83
C GLU A 77 -13.24 13.41 -18.16
N GLY A 78 -13.34 14.16 -17.06
CA GLY A 78 -14.60 14.36 -16.34
C GLY A 78 -15.03 13.20 -15.44
N LEU A 79 -14.23 12.14 -15.33
CA LEU A 79 -14.42 11.13 -14.28
C LEU A 79 -13.96 11.68 -12.93
N PHE A 80 -14.71 11.39 -11.88
CA PHE A 80 -14.43 11.87 -10.53
C PHE A 80 -14.67 10.77 -9.49
N ASP A 81 -13.78 10.68 -8.52
CA ASP A 81 -13.91 9.86 -7.33
C ASP A 81 -13.33 10.63 -6.14
N SER A 82 -13.96 10.57 -4.97
CA SER A 82 -13.49 11.27 -3.77
C SER A 82 -12.25 10.64 -3.12
N ARG A 83 -11.80 9.47 -3.59
CA ARG A 83 -10.73 8.67 -2.97
C ARG A 83 -9.42 8.69 -3.75
N THR A 84 -9.43 9.19 -4.98
CA THR A 84 -8.25 9.41 -5.82
C THR A 84 -8.50 10.60 -6.74
N MET A 85 -7.46 11.39 -6.99
CA MET A 85 -7.49 12.48 -7.96
C MET A 85 -7.04 12.03 -9.36
N ASN A 86 -6.58 10.78 -9.51
CA ASN A 86 -6.00 10.29 -10.75
C ASN A 86 -7.08 9.77 -11.71
N PRO A 87 -7.33 10.45 -12.84
CA PRO A 87 -8.42 10.12 -13.75
C PRO A 87 -8.21 8.76 -14.45
N VAL A 88 -6.96 8.35 -14.71
CA VAL A 88 -6.65 7.03 -15.28
C VAL A 88 -6.99 5.89 -14.30
N SER A 89 -6.80 6.12 -12.99
CA SER A 89 -7.19 5.15 -11.96
C SER A 89 -8.69 5.03 -11.81
N ILE A 90 -9.42 6.14 -11.92
CA ILE A 90 -10.88 6.12 -11.92
C ILE A 90 -11.41 5.41 -13.17
N LEU A 91 -10.85 5.72 -14.35
CA LEU A 91 -11.19 5.05 -15.60
C LEU A 91 -10.97 3.54 -15.46
N PHE A 92 -9.78 3.13 -15.04
CA PHE A 92 -9.43 1.72 -14.97
C PHE A 92 -10.30 0.96 -13.94
N ASP A 93 -10.62 1.56 -12.80
CA ASP A 93 -11.49 0.92 -11.80
C ASP A 93 -12.90 0.67 -12.34
N HIS A 94 -13.48 1.64 -13.07
CA HIS A 94 -14.79 1.45 -13.71
C HIS A 94 -14.78 0.32 -14.75
N LEU A 95 -13.65 0.09 -15.42
CA LEU A 95 -13.52 -0.96 -16.42
C LEU A 95 -13.22 -2.32 -15.79
N TYR A 96 -12.30 -2.34 -14.82
CA TYR A 96 -11.77 -3.57 -14.26
C TYR A 96 -12.66 -4.13 -13.14
N HIS A 97 -13.21 -3.27 -12.28
CA HIS A 97 -14.16 -3.60 -11.23
C HIS A 97 -15.44 -2.75 -11.33
N PRO A 98 -16.28 -2.96 -12.34
CA PRO A 98 -17.49 -2.15 -12.51
C PRO A 98 -18.34 -2.19 -11.21
N ASN A 99 -18.88 -1.05 -10.79
CA ASN A 99 -19.75 -0.95 -9.61
C ASN A 99 -19.18 -1.54 -8.31
N ALA A 100 -17.85 -1.57 -8.13
CA ALA A 100 -17.20 -2.15 -6.95
C ALA A 100 -17.83 -1.70 -5.61
N ASP A 101 -18.22 -0.43 -5.50
CA ASP A 101 -18.78 0.14 -4.26
C ASP A 101 -20.25 -0.24 -3.99
N MET A 102 -20.95 -0.77 -4.99
CA MET A 102 -22.31 -1.28 -4.84
C MET A 102 -22.34 -2.68 -4.21
N LEU A 103 -21.16 -3.22 -3.85
CA LEU A 103 -20.98 -4.60 -3.36
C LEU A 103 -21.55 -5.65 -4.32
N THR A 104 -21.66 -5.28 -5.60
CA THR A 104 -21.98 -6.20 -6.69
C THR A 104 -20.68 -6.74 -7.27
N LYS A 105 -20.78 -7.88 -7.98
CA LYS A 105 -19.64 -8.50 -8.66
C LYS A 105 -19.93 -8.65 -10.15
N PRO A 106 -20.11 -7.54 -10.88
CA PRO A 106 -20.18 -7.64 -12.33
C PRO A 106 -18.85 -8.11 -12.88
N GLU A 107 -18.90 -8.77 -14.03
CA GLU A 107 -17.69 -9.20 -14.73
C GLU A 107 -16.88 -7.98 -15.20
N SER A 108 -15.57 -8.13 -15.22
CA SER A 108 -14.68 -7.13 -15.79
C SER A 108 -15.01 -6.86 -17.27
N VAL A 109 -14.91 -5.60 -17.69
CA VAL A 109 -14.96 -5.23 -19.11
C VAL A 109 -13.57 -5.18 -19.75
N ILE A 110 -12.54 -5.63 -19.03
CA ILE A 110 -11.17 -5.81 -19.50
C ILE A 110 -10.93 -7.27 -19.86
N GLU A 111 -10.27 -7.48 -21.00
CA GLU A 111 -9.62 -8.73 -21.38
C GLU A 111 -8.10 -8.51 -21.35
N TRP A 112 -7.35 -9.40 -20.69
CA TRP A 112 -5.89 -9.36 -20.66
C TRP A 112 -5.31 -10.19 -21.79
N LYS A 113 -4.38 -9.62 -22.55
CA LYS A 113 -3.65 -10.32 -23.62
C LYS A 113 -2.16 -10.28 -23.34
N TYR A 114 -1.50 -11.43 -23.48
CA TYR A 114 -0.05 -11.54 -23.36
C TYR A 114 0.60 -11.29 -24.73
N LEU A 115 1.44 -10.26 -24.79
CA LEU A 115 2.12 -9.75 -25.98
C LEU A 115 3.62 -9.61 -25.66
N PRO A 116 4.40 -10.70 -25.75
CA PRO A 116 5.82 -10.70 -25.36
C PRO A 116 6.67 -9.70 -26.16
N GLU A 117 6.24 -9.33 -27.36
CA GLU A 117 6.87 -8.28 -28.17
C GLU A 117 6.85 -6.90 -27.50
N ASN A 118 5.93 -6.67 -26.55
CA ASN A 118 5.81 -5.43 -25.79
C ASN A 118 6.48 -5.52 -24.41
N GLU A 119 7.30 -6.55 -24.16
CA GLU A 119 8.06 -6.65 -22.91
C GLU A 119 9.08 -5.50 -22.81
N VAL A 120 9.03 -4.77 -21.70
CA VAL A 120 10.03 -3.77 -21.32
C VAL A 120 11.03 -4.41 -20.37
N ARG A 121 12.33 -4.25 -20.63
CA ARG A 121 13.36 -4.86 -19.79
C ARG A 121 13.41 -4.17 -18.43
N HIS A 122 12.84 -4.79 -17.40
CA HIS A 122 12.69 -4.15 -16.08
C HIS A 122 13.22 -5.00 -14.93
N VAL A 123 13.43 -4.34 -13.79
CA VAL A 123 13.79 -4.99 -12.52
C VAL A 123 12.97 -4.43 -11.36
N VAL A 124 12.50 -5.31 -10.49
CA VAL A 124 11.80 -4.98 -9.25
C VAL A 124 12.74 -5.19 -8.07
N LEU A 125 12.99 -4.13 -7.31
CA LEU A 125 13.94 -4.10 -6.20
C LEU A 125 13.19 -3.83 -4.89
N GLY A 126 13.15 -4.82 -3.99
CA GLY A 126 12.51 -4.61 -2.70
C GLY A 126 13.00 -5.53 -1.60
N PHE A 127 12.75 -5.11 -0.36
CA PHE A 127 13.14 -5.86 0.81
C PHE A 127 12.14 -6.98 1.10
N GLY A 128 12.63 -8.19 1.36
CA GLY A 128 11.79 -9.37 1.60
C GLY A 128 11.09 -9.90 0.34
N PRO A 129 10.11 -10.80 0.52
CA PRO A 129 9.39 -11.44 -0.60
C PRO A 129 8.35 -10.52 -1.26
N PRO A 130 7.93 -10.82 -2.51
CA PRO A 130 6.91 -10.04 -3.21
C PRO A 130 5.60 -9.97 -2.43
N GLY A 131 5.03 -8.77 -2.35
CA GLY A 131 3.87 -8.43 -1.52
C GLY A 131 4.17 -7.28 -0.55
N GLY A 132 5.44 -6.95 -0.32
CA GLY A 132 5.86 -5.78 0.45
C GLY A 132 5.28 -5.77 1.87
N SER A 133 4.66 -4.65 2.27
CA SER A 133 4.17 -4.45 3.64
C SER A 133 3.10 -5.44 4.10
N TRP A 134 2.45 -6.16 3.18
CA TRP A 134 1.46 -7.19 3.52
C TRP A 134 2.05 -8.33 4.35
N HIS A 135 3.35 -8.62 4.18
CA HIS A 135 4.08 -9.59 5.02
C HIS A 135 4.33 -9.11 6.45
N ASN A 136 4.18 -7.81 6.72
CA ASN A 136 4.33 -7.23 8.05
C ASN A 136 2.96 -7.08 8.77
N MET A 137 1.86 -7.37 8.08
CA MET A 137 0.49 -7.26 8.61
C MET A 137 -0.08 -8.61 9.07
N ILE A 138 0.77 -9.62 9.24
CA ILE A 138 0.37 -11.00 9.56
C ILE A 138 -0.35 -11.14 10.91
N ASN A 139 -0.11 -10.20 11.83
CA ASN A 139 -0.74 -10.18 13.15
C ASN A 139 -2.07 -9.40 13.15
N SER A 140 -2.45 -8.77 12.04
CA SER A 140 -3.74 -8.10 11.88
C SER A 140 -4.86 -9.13 11.70
N GLN A 141 -6.07 -8.81 12.18
CA GLN A 141 -7.18 -9.76 12.14
C GLN A 141 -7.75 -9.96 10.74
N LEU A 142 -8.15 -8.88 10.08
CA LEU A 142 -8.81 -8.91 8.78
C LEU A 142 -8.42 -7.69 7.94
N THR A 143 -8.44 -7.87 6.62
CA THR A 143 -8.35 -6.78 5.64
C THR A 143 -9.50 -5.81 5.86
N VAL A 144 -9.30 -4.51 5.62
CA VAL A 144 -10.43 -3.56 5.56
C VAL A 144 -11.20 -3.82 4.26
N SER A 145 -10.52 -3.76 3.12
CA SER A 145 -11.09 -4.07 1.81
C SER A 145 -11.55 -5.53 1.70
N LEU A 146 -12.52 -5.75 0.82
CA LEU A 146 -12.90 -7.09 0.37
C LEU A 146 -11.76 -7.74 -0.42
N ALA A 147 -11.66 -9.06 -0.38
CA ALA A 147 -10.57 -9.81 -1.01
C ALA A 147 -10.51 -9.60 -2.53
N ASN A 148 -11.66 -9.50 -3.20
CA ASN A 148 -11.74 -9.19 -4.63
C ASN A 148 -11.28 -7.77 -4.98
N TRP A 149 -11.25 -6.83 -4.03
CA TRP A 149 -10.67 -5.50 -4.27
C TRP A 149 -9.16 -5.46 -4.07
N LEU A 150 -8.58 -6.56 -3.59
CA LEU A 150 -7.16 -6.74 -3.33
C LEU A 150 -6.51 -7.72 -4.32
N GLU A 151 -7.27 -8.22 -5.30
CA GLU A 151 -6.74 -9.14 -6.29
C GLU A 151 -5.96 -8.41 -7.38
N LEU A 152 -5.06 -9.16 -8.01
CA LEU A 152 -4.17 -8.69 -9.06
C LEU A 152 -4.70 -9.13 -10.44
N PRO A 153 -4.36 -8.40 -11.51
CA PRO A 153 -4.73 -8.72 -12.88
C PRO A 153 -4.57 -10.19 -13.31
N GLY A 154 -5.59 -10.78 -13.95
CA GLY A 154 -5.43 -12.07 -14.62
C GLY A 154 -5.33 -13.32 -13.73
N TYR A 155 -5.32 -13.17 -12.40
CA TYR A 155 -5.42 -14.30 -11.48
C TYR A 155 -6.05 -13.87 -10.15
N THR A 156 -7.31 -14.22 -9.93
CA THR A 156 -8.10 -13.71 -8.79
C THR A 156 -7.66 -14.31 -7.45
N PHE A 157 -7.98 -13.62 -6.35
CA PHE A 157 -7.70 -14.17 -5.01
C PHE A 157 -8.48 -15.46 -4.75
N ASN A 158 -9.73 -15.55 -5.25
CA ASN A 158 -10.57 -16.72 -5.04
C ASN A 158 -10.03 -17.96 -5.79
N GLU A 159 -9.61 -17.80 -7.05
CA GLU A 159 -8.97 -18.88 -7.80
C GLU A 159 -7.73 -19.38 -7.06
N TRP A 160 -6.88 -18.46 -6.57
CA TRP A 160 -5.73 -18.83 -5.76
C TRP A 160 -6.11 -19.58 -4.48
N TYR A 161 -7.10 -19.07 -3.75
CA TYR A 161 -7.50 -19.63 -2.46
C TYR A 161 -8.07 -21.05 -2.63
N GLU A 162 -8.94 -21.27 -3.62
CA GLU A 162 -9.49 -22.59 -3.95
C GLU A 162 -8.40 -23.57 -4.39
N GLN A 163 -7.51 -23.15 -5.29
CA GLN A 163 -6.38 -23.98 -5.73
C GLN A 163 -5.47 -24.36 -4.54
N LYS A 164 -5.20 -23.44 -3.63
CA LYS A 164 -4.39 -23.69 -2.43
C LYS A 164 -5.06 -24.64 -1.46
N GLN A 165 -6.36 -24.52 -1.24
CA GLN A 165 -7.11 -25.45 -0.40
C GLN A 165 -7.07 -26.88 -0.94
N LEU A 166 -7.14 -27.04 -2.27
CA LEU A 166 -7.10 -28.35 -2.94
C LEU A 166 -5.68 -28.94 -3.00
N SER A 167 -4.67 -28.13 -3.28
CA SER A 167 -3.29 -28.59 -3.53
C SER A 167 -2.43 -28.70 -2.27
N LEU A 168 -2.69 -27.89 -1.25
CA LEU A 168 -1.89 -27.78 -0.04
C LEU A 168 -2.84 -27.75 1.16
N GLY A 169 -3.03 -28.91 1.81
CA GLY A 169 -3.73 -29.01 3.11
C GLY A 169 -3.07 -28.24 4.28
N ASN A 170 -2.16 -27.30 3.99
CA ASN A 170 -1.29 -26.56 4.89
C ASN A 170 -1.50 -25.03 4.81
N LEU A 171 -2.58 -24.51 4.21
CA LEU A 171 -2.95 -23.12 4.46
C LEU A 171 -3.10 -22.93 5.98
N PRO A 172 -2.37 -21.99 6.60
CA PRO A 172 -2.47 -21.80 8.04
C PRO A 172 -3.92 -21.50 8.42
N LYS A 173 -4.50 -22.28 9.33
CA LYS A 173 -5.87 -22.07 9.75
C LYS A 173 -5.96 -20.81 10.61
N VAL A 174 -6.31 -19.70 9.98
CA VAL A 174 -6.58 -18.45 10.69
C VAL A 174 -7.98 -18.53 11.33
N PRO A 175 -8.16 -18.12 12.60
CA PRO A 175 -9.47 -18.11 13.24
C PRO A 175 -10.49 -17.27 12.47
N SER A 176 -11.70 -17.79 12.28
CA SER A 176 -12.80 -17.03 11.70
C SER A 176 -13.26 -15.96 12.68
N VAL A 177 -13.44 -14.73 12.21
CA VAL A 177 -14.08 -13.66 12.97
C VAL A 177 -15.58 -13.69 12.65
N GLY A 178 -16.44 -13.81 13.67
CA GLY A 178 -17.89 -13.77 13.48
C GLY A 178 -18.42 -12.35 13.26
N GLY A 179 -19.54 -12.22 12.54
CA GLY A 179 -20.25 -10.94 12.39
C GLY A 179 -19.56 -9.91 11.49
N VAL A 180 -18.66 -10.34 10.60
CA VAL A 180 -17.97 -9.52 9.60
C VAL A 180 -18.41 -9.92 8.19
N HIS A 181 -18.13 -9.07 7.21
CA HIS A 181 -18.38 -9.38 5.81
C HIS A 181 -17.57 -10.62 5.39
N PRO A 182 -18.18 -11.65 4.78
CA PRO A 182 -17.53 -12.94 4.50
C PRO A 182 -16.39 -12.84 3.48
N GLU A 183 -16.36 -11.75 2.70
CA GLU A 183 -15.32 -11.52 1.68
C GLU A 183 -14.12 -10.74 2.22
N ARG A 184 -14.12 -10.33 3.49
CA ARG A 184 -12.89 -9.86 4.14
C ARG A 184 -12.05 -11.07 4.49
N THR A 185 -10.74 -10.96 4.29
CA THR A 185 -9.80 -12.08 4.49
C THR A 185 -8.70 -11.69 5.46
N ASN A 186 -7.84 -12.62 5.84
CA ASN A 186 -6.68 -12.29 6.67
C ASN A 186 -5.55 -11.71 5.80
N PRO A 187 -4.88 -10.61 6.20
CA PRO A 187 -3.74 -10.05 5.46
C PRO A 187 -2.59 -11.03 5.21
N TYR A 188 -2.42 -12.04 6.08
CA TYR A 188 -1.49 -13.14 5.88
C TYR A 188 -1.73 -13.88 4.55
N TYR A 189 -3.00 -14.19 4.23
CA TYR A 189 -3.33 -14.84 2.97
C TYR A 189 -3.08 -13.94 1.77
N ILE A 190 -3.30 -12.62 1.90
CA ILE A 190 -2.99 -11.65 0.84
C ILE A 190 -1.49 -11.60 0.57
N GLY A 191 -0.65 -11.59 1.61
CA GLY A 191 0.81 -11.65 1.45
C GLY A 191 1.27 -12.90 0.71
N LEU A 192 0.72 -14.07 1.06
CA LEU A 192 0.99 -15.32 0.36
C LEU A 192 0.51 -15.30 -1.10
N TYR A 193 -0.70 -14.79 -1.32
CA TYR A 193 -1.28 -14.64 -2.65
C TYR A 193 -0.38 -13.80 -3.56
N TYR A 194 0.11 -12.64 -3.11
CA TYR A 194 1.02 -11.80 -3.91
C TYR A 194 2.37 -12.49 -4.22
N SER A 195 2.96 -13.17 -3.23
CA SER A 195 4.19 -13.94 -3.44
C SER A 195 4.00 -15.08 -4.46
N ASP A 196 2.85 -15.74 -4.44
CA ASP A 196 2.56 -16.84 -5.36
C ASP A 196 2.07 -16.35 -6.72
N TYR A 197 1.41 -15.20 -6.79
CA TYR A 197 1.04 -14.53 -8.03
C TYR A 197 2.27 -14.26 -8.90
N VAL A 198 3.36 -13.72 -8.32
CA VAL A 198 4.62 -13.47 -9.03
C VAL A 198 5.23 -14.75 -9.62
N LYS A 199 5.01 -15.90 -8.98
CA LYS A 199 5.46 -17.20 -9.51
C LYS A 199 4.50 -17.71 -10.59
N TYR A 200 3.20 -17.65 -10.32
CA TYR A 200 2.14 -18.17 -11.18
C TYR A 200 2.10 -17.44 -12.52
N MET A 201 2.25 -16.12 -12.51
CA MET A 201 2.27 -15.28 -13.72
C MET A 201 3.65 -15.21 -14.40
N GLY A 202 4.63 -16.00 -13.97
CA GLY A 202 5.95 -16.05 -14.63
C GLY A 202 6.84 -14.81 -14.41
N LEU A 203 6.50 -13.93 -13.47
CA LEU A 203 7.20 -12.65 -13.25
C LEU A 203 8.49 -12.77 -12.43
N SER A 204 8.79 -13.95 -11.87
CA SER A 204 9.88 -14.14 -10.91
C SER A 204 11.27 -13.74 -11.43
N SER A 205 11.50 -13.76 -12.74
CA SER A 205 12.76 -13.33 -13.37
C SER A 205 13.03 -11.83 -13.21
N PHE A 206 11.99 -11.00 -13.04
CA PHE A 206 12.11 -9.55 -12.89
C PHE A 206 12.35 -9.14 -11.43
N PHE A 207 12.11 -10.01 -10.45
CA PHE A 207 12.20 -9.69 -9.04
C PHE A 207 13.58 -10.03 -8.48
N VAL A 208 14.14 -9.08 -7.73
CA VAL A 208 15.32 -9.29 -6.89
C VAL A 208 14.91 -9.04 -5.44
N ASP A 209 14.80 -10.13 -4.69
CA ASP A 209 14.39 -10.10 -3.29
C ASP A 209 15.53 -9.62 -2.38
N ASN A 210 15.16 -9.20 -1.16
CA ASN A 210 16.10 -8.79 -0.10
C ASN A 210 17.02 -7.62 -0.49
N VAL A 211 16.51 -6.71 -1.32
CA VAL A 211 17.22 -5.52 -1.77
C VAL A 211 16.81 -4.29 -0.97
N TYR A 212 17.79 -3.60 -0.40
CA TYR A 212 17.64 -2.27 0.20
C TYR A 212 18.29 -1.21 -0.70
N VAL A 213 17.47 -0.36 -1.29
CA VAL A 213 17.91 0.77 -2.11
C VAL A 213 18.35 1.90 -1.19
N LYS A 214 19.60 2.34 -1.33
CA LYS A 214 20.21 3.41 -0.53
C LYS A 214 20.09 4.77 -1.20
N SER A 215 20.25 4.81 -2.52
CA SER A 215 20.24 6.05 -3.29
C SER A 215 19.75 5.81 -4.72
N ILE A 216 19.02 6.77 -5.25
CA ILE A 216 18.84 6.97 -6.69
C ILE A 216 19.38 8.33 -7.09
N SER A 217 20.09 8.39 -8.21
CA SER A 217 20.64 9.64 -8.74
C SER A 217 20.55 9.67 -10.25
N GLN A 218 20.10 10.81 -10.77
CA GLN A 218 20.05 11.08 -12.20
C GLN A 218 21.45 11.49 -12.71
N SER A 219 21.83 11.01 -13.89
CA SER A 219 23.10 11.39 -14.52
C SER A 219 23.08 12.86 -14.95
N LEU A 220 24.18 13.57 -14.66
CA LEU A 220 24.35 14.97 -15.05
C LEU A 220 24.53 15.15 -16.56
N SER A 221 25.04 14.15 -17.26
CA SER A 221 25.29 14.19 -18.71
C SER A 221 24.12 13.68 -19.54
N ASN A 222 23.24 12.87 -18.95
CA ASN A 222 22.04 12.34 -19.61
C ASN A 222 20.89 12.25 -18.59
N THR A 223 19.93 13.17 -18.68
CA THR A 223 18.77 13.20 -17.77
C THR A 223 17.84 12.01 -17.93
N SER A 224 17.98 11.21 -18.99
CA SER A 224 17.24 9.95 -19.18
C SER A 224 18.05 8.72 -18.73
N GLN A 225 19.06 8.89 -17.88
CA GLN A 225 19.80 7.79 -17.26
C GLN A 225 19.87 7.98 -15.74
N TRP A 226 19.46 6.95 -15.02
CA TRP A 226 19.46 6.88 -13.56
C TRP A 226 20.40 5.79 -13.07
N THR A 227 20.99 6.04 -11.91
CA THR A 227 21.78 5.06 -11.16
C THR A 227 21.07 4.76 -9.84
N VAL A 228 20.92 3.48 -9.53
CA VAL A 228 20.35 2.95 -8.30
C VAL A 228 21.47 2.23 -7.55
N GLU A 229 21.73 2.62 -6.32
CA GLU A 229 22.73 1.99 -5.46
C GLU A 229 22.06 1.44 -4.20
N GLY A 230 22.57 0.31 -3.71
CA GLY A 230 21.98 -0.32 -2.54
C GLY A 230 22.78 -1.48 -2.00
N VAL A 231 22.12 -2.28 -1.17
CA VAL A 231 22.65 -3.51 -0.59
C VAL A 231 21.66 -4.63 -0.85
N GLN A 232 22.13 -5.73 -1.42
CA GLN A 232 21.38 -6.98 -1.53
C GLN A 232 21.82 -7.90 -0.39
N TYR A 233 20.86 -8.32 0.42
CA TYR A 233 21.10 -9.22 1.54
C TYR A 233 20.94 -10.68 1.11
N THR A 234 21.96 -11.49 1.38
CA THR A 234 21.92 -12.95 1.17
C THR A 234 21.43 -13.68 2.43
N ASP A 235 21.57 -13.03 3.58
CA ASP A 235 21.01 -13.44 4.86
C ASP A 235 20.80 -12.20 5.76
N GLN A 236 20.41 -12.39 7.03
CA GLN A 236 20.12 -11.28 7.95
C GLN A 236 21.34 -10.42 8.34
N GLN A 237 22.56 -10.84 8.03
CA GLN A 237 23.82 -10.22 8.46
C GLN A 237 24.73 -9.86 7.28
N THR A 238 24.66 -10.60 6.18
CA THR A 238 25.55 -10.52 5.04
C THR A 238 24.87 -9.81 3.87
N GLY A 239 25.37 -8.61 3.53
CA GLY A 239 24.90 -7.82 2.40
C GLY A 239 26.02 -7.44 1.44
N GLU A 240 25.77 -7.55 0.15
CA GLU A 240 26.67 -7.13 -0.93
C GLU A 240 26.14 -5.82 -1.54
N THR A 241 27.02 -4.84 -1.78
CA THR A 241 26.64 -3.60 -2.46
C THR A 241 26.44 -3.85 -3.94
N TYR A 242 25.44 -3.19 -4.53
CA TYR A 242 25.17 -3.26 -5.96
C TYR A 242 24.94 -1.87 -6.55
N THR A 243 25.10 -1.80 -7.87
CA THR A 243 24.74 -0.65 -8.68
C THR A 243 23.94 -1.13 -9.89
N VAL A 244 22.85 -0.43 -10.20
CA VAL A 244 21.99 -0.68 -11.38
C VAL A 244 21.80 0.62 -12.14
N LYS A 245 21.97 0.59 -13.46
CA LYS A 245 21.64 1.70 -14.36
C LYS A 245 20.33 1.43 -15.08
N ALA A 246 19.42 2.39 -15.05
CA ALA A 246 18.13 2.31 -15.75
C ALA A 246 17.76 3.64 -16.42
N ASP A 247 16.97 3.59 -17.49
CA ASP A 247 16.49 4.81 -18.13
C ASP A 247 15.38 5.49 -17.33
N ASN A 248 14.53 4.68 -16.70
CA ASN A 248 13.39 5.14 -15.92
C ASN A 248 13.39 4.52 -14.51
N ILE A 249 12.99 5.32 -13.52
CA ILE A 249 12.80 4.88 -12.14
C ILE A 249 11.32 4.98 -11.79
N VAL A 250 10.78 3.95 -11.15
CA VAL A 250 9.40 3.99 -10.61
C VAL A 250 9.44 3.80 -9.10
N MET A 251 8.97 4.80 -8.36
CA MET A 251 8.79 4.71 -6.92
C MET A 251 7.46 4.00 -6.60
N ALA A 252 7.55 2.78 -6.11
CA ALA A 252 6.43 1.89 -5.78
C ALA A 252 6.54 1.36 -4.34
N THR A 253 7.02 2.20 -3.42
CA THR A 253 7.38 1.80 -2.04
C THR A 253 6.19 1.70 -1.08
N GLY A 254 5.01 2.20 -1.48
CA GLY A 254 3.85 2.33 -0.60
C GLY A 254 4.05 3.42 0.47
N ALA A 255 3.13 3.48 1.44
CA ALA A 255 3.13 4.51 2.50
C ALA A 255 3.18 3.96 3.93
N PHE A 256 3.47 2.66 4.10
CA PHE A 256 3.40 1.94 5.38
C PHE A 256 4.77 1.50 5.92
N ASN A 257 5.86 2.15 5.49
CA ASN A 257 7.23 1.75 5.82
C ASN A 257 7.70 2.32 7.15
N ASN A 258 7.44 3.62 7.39
CA ASN A 258 7.96 4.34 8.55
C ASN A 258 6.80 4.78 9.45
N PRO A 259 6.56 4.14 10.61
CA PRO A 259 5.55 4.59 11.56
C PRO A 259 5.83 6.03 12.03
N ARG A 260 4.77 6.84 12.18
CA ARG A 260 4.88 8.16 12.80
C ARG A 260 5.10 7.98 14.32
N LYS A 261 6.01 8.78 14.86
CA LYS A 261 6.28 8.88 16.31
C LYS A 261 5.46 10.02 16.93
N LEU A 262 5.21 9.93 18.24
CA LEU A 262 4.62 11.00 19.04
C LEU A 262 5.66 12.05 19.45
N GLU A 263 6.94 11.68 19.44
CA GLU A 263 8.09 12.49 19.86
C GLU A 263 7.99 12.92 21.33
N ILE A 264 7.65 11.95 22.19
CA ILE A 264 7.50 12.15 23.64
C ILE A 264 8.60 11.45 24.44
N PRO A 265 8.91 11.90 25.67
CA PRO A 265 9.87 11.21 26.52
C PRO A 265 9.45 9.75 26.79
N GLY A 266 10.43 8.84 26.64
CA GLY A 266 10.26 7.39 26.89
C GLY A 266 9.67 6.58 25.75
N GLU A 267 9.46 7.17 24.56
CA GLU A 267 8.94 6.46 23.39
C GLU A 267 9.86 5.33 22.88
N ASP A 268 11.17 5.38 23.17
CA ASP A 268 12.13 4.37 22.73
C ASP A 268 12.29 3.17 23.69
N PHE A 269 11.46 3.06 24.74
CA PHE A 269 11.51 1.89 25.63
C PHE A 269 11.05 0.59 24.94
N THR A 270 11.63 -0.55 25.33
CA THR A 270 11.39 -1.87 24.70
C THR A 270 9.96 -2.41 24.81
N PHE A 271 9.13 -1.84 25.70
CA PHE A 271 7.71 -2.18 25.85
C PHE A 271 6.78 -1.24 25.06
N VAL A 272 7.34 -0.31 24.27
CA VAL A 272 6.64 0.58 23.35
C VAL A 272 6.74 0.02 21.93
N HIS A 273 5.62 -0.04 21.22
CA HIS A 273 5.50 -0.70 19.92
C HIS A 273 4.83 0.23 18.91
N HIS A 274 5.45 0.40 17.74
CA HIS A 274 4.87 1.12 16.60
C HIS A 274 4.22 0.20 15.56
N HIS A 275 4.41 -1.11 15.73
CA HIS A 275 3.79 -2.18 14.96
C HIS A 275 2.99 -3.08 15.91
N PHE A 276 2.09 -3.89 15.36
CA PHE A 276 1.28 -4.77 16.19
C PHE A 276 2.11 -5.99 16.65
N PRO A 277 2.44 -6.11 17.95
CA PRO A 277 3.34 -7.17 18.42
C PRO A 277 2.63 -8.53 18.46
N ASP A 278 3.41 -9.61 18.41
CA ASP A 278 2.90 -10.96 18.63
C ASP A 278 2.52 -11.14 20.12
N PHE A 279 1.22 -11.09 20.39
CA PHE A 279 0.67 -11.24 21.74
C PHE A 279 0.63 -12.69 22.23
N ASP A 280 0.70 -13.69 21.34
CA ASP A 280 0.64 -15.10 21.74
C ASP A 280 1.92 -15.53 22.49
N ARG A 281 3.01 -14.77 22.34
CA ARG A 281 4.28 -14.95 23.08
C ARG A 281 4.30 -14.28 24.45
N LEU A 282 3.22 -13.62 24.89
CA LEU A 282 3.24 -12.76 26.06
C LEU A 282 2.50 -13.36 27.25
N GLN A 283 3.27 -13.86 28.22
CA GLN A 283 2.76 -14.27 29.52
C GLN A 283 2.52 -13.02 30.39
N THR A 284 1.31 -12.91 30.96
CA THR A 284 0.78 -11.93 31.94
C THR A 284 -0.16 -10.84 31.38
N HIS A 285 -1.43 -10.89 31.79
CA HIS A 285 -2.51 -9.97 31.35
C HIS A 285 -3.12 -9.12 32.48
N LYS A 286 -2.44 -8.98 33.64
CA LYS A 286 -3.02 -8.24 34.78
C LYS A 286 -2.97 -6.72 34.60
N CYS A 287 -1.99 -6.19 33.85
CA CYS A 287 -1.85 -4.75 33.61
C CYS A 287 -2.35 -4.38 32.21
N PRO A 288 -3.03 -3.23 32.06
CA PRO A 288 -3.60 -2.82 30.79
C PRO A 288 -2.53 -2.52 29.73
N VAL A 289 -2.91 -2.67 28.47
CA VAL A 289 -2.18 -2.17 27.31
C VAL A 289 -2.75 -0.80 26.93
N VAL A 290 -1.88 0.19 26.73
CA VAL A 290 -2.30 1.47 26.17
C VAL A 290 -2.19 1.43 24.66
N VAL A 291 -3.26 1.78 23.95
CA VAL A 291 -3.26 1.96 22.49
C VAL A 291 -3.50 3.44 22.19
N VAL A 292 -2.59 4.06 21.45
CA VAL A 292 -2.66 5.47 21.05
C VAL A 292 -2.98 5.61 19.57
N GLY A 293 -3.99 6.40 19.24
CA GLY A 293 -4.40 6.68 17.87
C GLY A 293 -5.86 6.38 17.62
N CYS A 294 -6.40 6.82 16.48
CA CYS A 294 -7.82 6.65 16.15
C CYS A 294 -8.08 6.29 14.67
N GLY A 295 -7.05 5.78 14.00
CA GLY A 295 -7.17 5.17 12.67
C GLY A 295 -7.58 3.70 12.73
N LEU A 296 -7.72 3.05 11.57
CA LEU A 296 -8.14 1.65 11.49
C LEU A 296 -7.15 0.69 12.16
N VAL A 297 -5.85 0.93 12.00
CA VAL A 297 -4.81 0.09 12.65
C VAL A 297 -4.92 0.14 14.18
N ALA A 298 -5.18 1.31 14.76
CA ALA A 298 -5.44 1.45 16.20
C ALA A 298 -6.73 0.74 16.61
N ALA A 299 -7.79 0.83 15.79
CA ALA A 299 -9.05 0.13 16.03
C ALA A 299 -8.88 -1.40 16.00
N ASP A 300 -8.11 -1.94 15.06
CA ASP A 300 -7.81 -3.37 14.96
C ASP A 300 -7.04 -3.85 16.20
N ALA A 301 -6.05 -3.08 16.63
CA ALA A 301 -5.30 -3.38 17.86
C ALA A 301 -6.21 -3.46 19.09
N VAL A 302 -7.12 -2.49 19.24
CA VAL A 302 -8.11 -2.48 20.33
C VAL A 302 -9.04 -3.68 20.24
N LEU A 303 -9.62 -3.96 19.07
CA LEU A 303 -10.54 -5.09 18.87
C LEU A 303 -9.86 -6.44 19.14
N TYR A 304 -8.60 -6.59 18.73
CA TYR A 304 -7.79 -7.77 19.00
C TYR A 304 -7.56 -7.99 20.48
N LEU A 305 -7.16 -6.95 21.21
CA LEU A 305 -6.92 -7.05 22.64
C LEU A 305 -8.21 -7.35 23.42
N ILE A 306 -9.33 -6.73 23.03
CA ILE A 306 -10.65 -7.00 23.61
C ILE A 306 -11.06 -8.47 23.37
N SER A 307 -10.86 -9.02 22.17
CA SER A 307 -11.25 -10.40 21.87
C SER A 307 -10.44 -11.44 22.66
N ARG A 308 -9.24 -11.06 23.11
CA ARG A 308 -8.36 -11.84 24.00
C ARG A 308 -8.56 -11.55 25.50
N GLN A 309 -9.54 -10.72 25.87
CA GLN A 309 -9.78 -10.32 27.27
C GLN A 309 -8.56 -9.62 27.92
N ILE A 310 -7.76 -8.92 27.12
CA ILE A 310 -6.64 -8.12 27.61
C ILE A 310 -7.17 -6.71 27.89
N PRO A 311 -7.01 -6.16 29.11
CA PRO A 311 -7.48 -4.80 29.41
C PRO A 311 -6.80 -3.75 28.52
N VAL A 312 -7.58 -2.88 27.90
CA VAL A 312 -7.11 -1.83 26.99
C VAL A 312 -7.51 -0.46 27.48
N ILE A 313 -6.55 0.47 27.48
CA ILE A 313 -6.79 1.90 27.61
C ILE A 313 -6.54 2.54 26.24
N HIS A 314 -7.60 3.03 25.59
CA HIS A 314 -7.53 3.58 24.25
C HIS A 314 -7.51 5.11 24.27
N VAL A 315 -6.36 5.68 23.94
CA VAL A 315 -6.07 7.12 24.04
C VAL A 315 -6.07 7.76 22.65
N PHE A 316 -6.87 8.80 22.44
CA PHE A 316 -6.86 9.55 21.19
C PHE A 316 -7.33 10.99 21.35
N ARG A 317 -6.77 11.87 20.50
CA ARG A 317 -6.94 13.33 20.61
C ARG A 317 -8.33 13.83 20.14
N ARG A 318 -8.99 13.09 19.26
CA ARG A 318 -10.27 13.50 18.65
C ARG A 318 -11.45 13.27 19.57
N SER A 319 -12.52 14.02 19.34
CA SER A 319 -13.83 13.78 19.97
C SER A 319 -14.49 12.54 19.36
N PRO A 320 -15.24 11.72 20.14
CA PRO A 320 -16.05 10.62 19.61
C PRO A 320 -17.11 11.08 18.58
N LYS A 321 -17.49 12.36 18.64
CA LYS A 321 -18.47 13.01 17.75
C LYS A 321 -17.84 13.72 16.55
N ASP A 322 -16.50 13.72 16.44
CA ASP A 322 -15.80 14.36 15.32
C ASP A 322 -16.19 13.66 14.00
N PRO A 323 -16.80 14.35 13.01
CA PRO A 323 -17.17 13.74 11.74
C PRO A 323 -15.96 13.22 10.94
N ASN A 324 -14.76 13.73 11.24
CA ASN A 324 -13.50 13.34 10.62
C ASN A 324 -12.81 12.16 11.32
N LEU A 325 -13.41 11.60 12.38
CA LEU A 325 -12.97 10.35 12.97
C LEU A 325 -13.26 9.20 11.99
N VAL A 326 -12.28 8.35 11.69
CA VAL A 326 -12.43 7.29 10.68
C VAL A 326 -13.63 6.38 10.96
N LEU A 327 -13.86 6.00 12.23
CA LEU A 327 -15.02 5.18 12.63
C LEU A 327 -16.39 5.88 12.39
N ASN A 328 -16.41 7.20 12.24
CA ASN A 328 -17.60 7.96 11.89
C ASN A 328 -17.86 8.00 10.37
N GLN A 329 -16.87 7.64 9.56
CA GLN A 329 -16.93 7.62 8.09
C GLN A 329 -17.19 6.23 7.50
N LEU A 330 -17.07 5.16 8.31
CA LEU A 330 -17.30 3.78 7.85
C LEU A 330 -18.78 3.51 7.60
N SER A 331 -19.05 2.76 6.53
CA SER A 331 -20.38 2.25 6.20
C SER A 331 -20.79 1.07 7.10
N SER A 332 -22.05 0.65 7.00
CA SER A 332 -22.59 -0.51 7.73
C SER A 332 -21.92 -1.84 7.36
N ALA A 333 -21.19 -1.92 6.25
CA ALA A 333 -20.43 -3.11 5.85
C ALA A 333 -19.30 -3.48 6.84
N TYR A 334 -18.95 -2.56 7.73
CA TYR A 334 -17.86 -2.64 8.71
C TYR A 334 -18.39 -2.83 10.14
N ALA A 335 -19.27 -3.82 10.35
CA ALA A 335 -20.02 -4.01 11.59
C ALA A 335 -19.14 -4.24 12.85
N ASP A 336 -17.99 -4.87 12.69
CA ASP A 336 -16.97 -5.03 13.73
C ASP A 336 -16.45 -3.67 14.26
N TYR A 337 -16.17 -2.73 13.37
CA TYR A 337 -15.77 -1.37 13.74
C TYR A 337 -16.92 -0.57 14.36
N LEU A 338 -18.18 -0.83 13.95
CA LEU A 338 -19.35 -0.21 14.58
C LEU A 338 -19.51 -0.61 16.05
N LYS A 339 -19.11 -1.83 16.42
CA LYS A 339 -19.05 -2.23 17.84
C LYS A 339 -18.08 -1.33 18.61
N LEU A 340 -16.88 -1.11 18.10
CA LEU A 340 -15.90 -0.20 18.72
C LEU A 340 -16.41 1.24 18.78
N LYS A 341 -17.09 1.72 17.74
CA LYS A 341 -17.74 3.04 17.72
C LYS A 341 -18.73 3.20 18.88
N SER A 342 -19.53 2.19 19.17
CA SER A 342 -20.48 2.22 20.30
C SER A 342 -19.77 2.31 21.66
N LEU A 343 -18.62 1.64 21.80
CA LEU A 343 -17.81 1.65 23.02
C LEU A 343 -17.13 3.02 23.22
N ILE A 344 -16.54 3.59 22.17
CA ILE A 344 -15.91 4.92 22.20
C ILE A 344 -16.92 6.03 22.54
N GLN A 345 -18.16 5.89 22.09
CA GLN A 345 -19.25 6.82 22.39
C GLN A 345 -19.91 6.57 23.75
N LEU A 346 -19.42 5.59 24.53
CA LEU A 346 -20.00 5.17 25.80
C LEU A 346 -21.49 4.74 25.70
N LYS A 347 -21.92 4.32 24.51
CA LYS A 347 -23.27 3.77 24.28
C LYS A 347 -23.38 2.30 24.68
N SER A 348 -22.24 1.60 24.75
CA SER A 348 -22.10 0.24 25.25
C SER A 348 -20.90 0.17 26.20
N LYS A 349 -20.83 -0.89 27.00
CA LYS A 349 -19.74 -1.13 27.96
C LYS A 349 -19.03 -2.43 27.63
N CYS A 350 -17.71 -2.45 27.86
CA CYS A 350 -16.88 -3.65 27.80
C CYS A 350 -15.90 -3.59 28.96
N GLU A 351 -15.84 -4.65 29.76
CA GLU A 351 -15.00 -4.74 30.97
C GLU A 351 -13.51 -4.54 30.67
N PHE A 352 -13.06 -5.01 29.50
CA PHE A 352 -11.66 -4.94 29.07
C PHE A 352 -11.33 -3.66 28.30
N TYR A 353 -12.20 -2.65 28.27
CA TYR A 353 -12.02 -1.48 27.42
C TYR A 353 -12.33 -0.16 28.13
N THR A 354 -11.33 0.72 28.19
CA THR A 354 -11.44 2.08 28.73
C THR A 354 -11.14 3.10 27.63
N PRO A 355 -12.15 3.81 27.08
CA PRO A 355 -11.92 4.88 26.11
C PRO A 355 -11.49 6.18 26.79
N LEU A 356 -10.43 6.80 26.28
CA LEU A 356 -9.95 8.13 26.67
C LEU A 356 -9.91 9.07 25.45
N PRO A 357 -11.09 9.46 24.93
CA PRO A 357 -11.16 10.48 23.89
C PRO A 357 -10.68 11.84 24.39
N GLN A 358 -10.18 12.68 23.49
CA GLN A 358 -9.63 14.00 23.82
C GLN A 358 -8.51 13.97 24.85
N HIS A 359 -7.77 12.86 24.91
CA HIS A 359 -6.57 12.70 25.72
C HIS A 359 -5.36 12.42 24.81
N ARG A 360 -4.17 12.68 25.34
CA ARG A 360 -2.89 12.35 24.73
C ARG A 360 -2.01 11.60 25.73
N LEU A 361 -1.15 10.74 25.21
CA LEU A 361 -0.03 10.21 25.95
C LEU A 361 1.06 11.28 25.96
N ALA A 362 1.50 11.70 27.15
CA ALA A 362 2.44 12.82 27.33
C ALA A 362 3.86 12.36 27.66
N GLU A 363 4.00 11.29 28.44
CA GLU A 363 5.29 10.75 28.86
C GLU A 363 5.15 9.25 29.16
N ILE A 364 6.21 8.50 28.89
CA ILE A 364 6.37 7.08 29.25
C ILE A 364 7.55 6.99 30.20
N LEU A 365 7.37 6.34 31.36
CA LEU A 365 8.39 6.25 32.40
C LEU A 365 9.08 4.87 32.41
N PRO A 366 10.35 4.77 32.85
CA PRO A 366 11.10 3.50 32.89
C PRO A 366 10.43 2.41 33.73
N ASN A 367 9.65 2.80 34.75
CA ASN A 367 8.91 1.91 35.64
C ASN A 367 7.58 1.40 35.04
N LYS A 368 7.37 1.56 33.72
CA LYS A 368 6.14 1.20 33.00
C LYS A 368 4.89 1.95 33.47
N GLU A 369 5.06 3.14 34.06
CA GLU A 369 3.96 4.08 34.18
C GLU A 369 3.90 4.99 32.97
N VAL A 370 2.68 5.38 32.58
CA VAL A 370 2.45 6.37 31.53
C VAL A 370 1.71 7.57 32.08
N LEU A 371 2.07 8.78 31.64
CA LEU A 371 1.34 10.01 31.92
C LEU A 371 0.35 10.29 30.79
N ILE A 372 -0.94 10.34 31.14
CA ILE A 372 -2.02 10.67 30.21
C ILE A 372 -2.63 12.02 30.62
N GLU A 373 -2.79 12.91 29.63
CA GLU A 373 -3.29 14.26 29.83
C GLU A 373 -4.45 14.56 28.88
N PRO A 374 -5.41 15.40 29.26
CA PRO A 374 -6.39 15.91 28.31
C PRO A 374 -5.75 16.88 27.30
N CYS A 375 -6.30 16.91 26.09
CA CYS A 375 -5.82 17.79 25.01
C CYS A 375 -6.20 19.27 25.20
N GLY A 376 -7.04 19.62 26.18
CA GLY A 376 -7.53 20.98 26.38
C GLY A 376 -7.65 21.38 27.85
N LYS A 377 -7.62 22.69 28.12
CA LYS A 377 -7.63 23.28 29.48
C LYS A 377 -8.90 22.98 30.30
N LYS A 378 -9.97 22.50 29.66
CA LYS A 378 -11.23 22.08 30.31
C LYS A 378 -11.33 20.56 30.54
N GLY A 379 -10.32 19.79 30.12
CA GLY A 379 -10.28 18.36 30.38
C GLY A 379 -9.91 18.07 31.84
N GLY A 380 -10.17 16.83 32.29
CA GLY A 380 -9.94 16.41 33.67
C GLY A 380 -8.47 16.50 34.13
N ALA A 381 -8.17 15.98 35.31
CA ALA A 381 -6.78 15.94 35.77
C ALA A 381 -5.93 15.01 34.89
N SER A 382 -4.65 15.34 34.71
CA SER A 382 -3.65 14.38 34.23
C SER A 382 -3.50 13.26 35.24
N PHE A 383 -3.25 12.03 34.78
CA PHE A 383 -3.07 10.89 35.67
C PHE A 383 -2.04 9.92 35.14
N LYS A 384 -1.48 9.12 36.06
CA LYS A 384 -0.54 8.05 35.75
C LYS A 384 -1.22 6.70 35.80
N VAL A 385 -0.83 5.80 34.90
CA VAL A 385 -1.30 4.42 34.90
C VAL A 385 -0.13 3.47 34.67
N HIS A 386 -0.06 2.39 35.45
CA HIS A 386 0.89 1.32 35.22
C HIS A 386 0.41 0.42 34.08
N VAL A 387 1.27 0.15 33.11
CA VAL A 387 0.92 -0.57 31.87
C VAL A 387 1.81 -1.77 31.64
N SER A 388 1.30 -2.76 30.91
CA SER A 388 2.12 -3.85 30.40
C SER A 388 2.90 -3.41 29.15
N ARG A 389 2.25 -2.67 28.25
CA ARG A 389 2.78 -2.18 26.97
C ARG A 389 2.11 -0.88 26.52
N VAL A 390 2.77 -0.21 25.60
CA VAL A 390 2.23 0.92 24.84
C VAL A 390 2.28 0.59 23.36
N ILE A 391 1.18 0.73 22.65
CA ILE A 391 1.09 0.61 21.19
C ILE A 391 0.76 1.98 20.62
N ILE A 392 1.61 2.51 19.74
CA ILE A 392 1.44 3.80 19.09
C ILE A 392 1.10 3.58 17.63
N HIS A 393 -0.15 3.86 17.26
CA HIS A 393 -0.70 3.71 15.91
C HIS A 393 -1.29 5.05 15.43
N VAL A 394 -0.40 6.03 15.23
CA VAL A 394 -0.75 7.40 14.82
C VAL A 394 -0.50 7.68 13.33
N GLY A 395 -0.43 6.61 12.53
CA GLY A 395 -0.16 6.67 11.08
C GLY A 395 1.28 6.35 10.73
N SER A 396 1.59 6.38 9.44
CA SER A 396 2.90 6.10 8.87
C SER A 396 3.22 7.10 7.76
N LYS A 397 4.47 7.09 7.31
CA LYS A 397 4.97 7.78 6.13
C LYS A 397 5.70 6.79 5.21
N PRO A 398 5.77 7.05 3.89
CA PRO A 398 6.64 6.31 2.99
C PRO A 398 8.10 6.47 3.42
N ASN A 399 8.94 5.49 3.05
CA ASN A 399 10.38 5.67 3.09
C ASN A 399 10.83 6.14 1.71
N LEU A 400 11.29 7.39 1.62
CA LEU A 400 11.83 8.02 0.42
C LEU A 400 13.28 8.48 0.63
N ASP A 401 13.97 7.97 1.65
CA ASP A 401 15.31 8.43 2.04
C ASP A 401 16.36 8.19 0.94
N PHE A 402 16.04 7.35 -0.05
CA PHE A 402 16.86 7.05 -1.21
C PHE A 402 16.87 8.16 -2.27
N ILE A 403 15.94 9.13 -2.25
CA ILE A 403 15.92 10.24 -3.20
C ILE A 403 16.25 11.55 -2.50
N LYS A 404 17.22 12.29 -3.07
CA LYS A 404 17.58 13.62 -2.59
C LYS A 404 16.48 14.63 -2.94
N GLU A 405 16.28 15.60 -2.05
CA GLU A 405 15.31 16.69 -2.25
C GLU A 405 13.88 16.19 -2.51
N GLU A 406 13.46 15.12 -1.82
CA GLU A 406 12.10 14.56 -2.00
C GLU A 406 10.99 15.59 -1.89
N HIS A 407 11.21 16.64 -1.07
CA HIS A 407 10.23 17.66 -0.80
C HIS A 407 9.82 18.42 -2.07
N LEU A 408 10.72 18.55 -3.03
CA LEU A 408 10.46 19.19 -4.32
C LEU A 408 9.58 18.33 -5.24
N LEU A 409 9.33 17.07 -4.89
CA LEU A 409 8.46 16.16 -5.65
C LEU A 409 7.01 16.21 -5.17
N ARG A 410 6.71 16.96 -4.10
CA ARG A 410 5.38 17.06 -3.52
C ARG A 410 4.54 18.14 -4.19
N GLU A 411 3.21 18.00 -4.13
CA GLU A 411 2.28 19.06 -4.59
C GLU A 411 2.54 20.39 -3.90
N ASP A 412 2.76 20.35 -2.58
CA ASP A 412 3.27 21.48 -1.78
C ASP A 412 4.61 21.10 -1.13
N PRO A 413 5.73 21.70 -1.59
CA PRO A 413 7.05 21.44 -1.03
C PRO A 413 7.22 21.82 0.43
N GLU A 414 6.44 22.78 0.94
CA GLU A 414 6.56 23.29 2.31
C GLU A 414 5.81 22.43 3.33
N GLU A 415 4.85 21.63 2.88
CA GLU A 415 4.05 20.75 3.72
C GLU A 415 4.64 19.32 3.79
N GLU A 416 4.36 18.60 4.88
CA GLU A 416 4.76 17.19 4.98
C GLU A 416 3.99 16.31 3.98
N PHE A 417 4.62 15.23 3.52
CA PHE A 417 3.93 14.21 2.74
C PHE A 417 2.70 13.65 3.48
N ASN A 418 1.58 13.61 2.76
CA ASN A 418 0.33 13.04 3.21
C ASN A 418 -0.43 12.41 2.04
N ILE A 419 -0.68 11.09 2.14
CA ILE A 419 -1.38 10.28 1.13
C ILE A 419 -2.78 10.78 0.72
N LYS A 420 -3.35 11.76 1.43
CA LYS A 420 -4.67 12.34 1.16
C LYS A 420 -4.63 13.80 0.73
N THR A 421 -3.63 14.56 1.16
CA THR A 421 -3.67 16.03 1.08
C THR A 421 -2.41 16.67 0.53
N ASN A 422 -1.29 15.93 0.44
CA ASN A 422 -0.04 16.42 -0.11
C ASN A 422 0.78 15.22 -0.61
N CYS A 423 0.37 14.68 -1.76
CA CYS A 423 1.04 13.54 -2.39
C CYS A 423 2.23 14.01 -3.23
N LEU A 424 2.90 13.09 -3.93
CA LEU A 424 3.85 13.46 -4.96
C LEU A 424 3.11 14.03 -6.18
N ASP A 425 3.63 15.13 -6.73
CA ASP A 425 3.10 15.80 -7.92
C ASP A 425 3.54 15.05 -9.18
N THR A 426 2.58 14.42 -9.84
CA THR A 426 2.79 13.65 -11.07
C THR A 426 1.89 14.12 -12.19
N ASP A 427 2.28 13.83 -13.42
CA ASP A 427 1.36 13.89 -14.55
C ASP A 427 0.19 12.91 -14.35
N LEU A 428 -1.04 13.39 -14.53
CA LEU A 428 -2.25 12.63 -14.22
C LEU A 428 -2.54 11.51 -15.22
N LEU A 429 -1.86 11.50 -16.37
CA LEU A 429 -2.01 10.48 -17.41
C LEU A 429 -0.84 9.50 -17.38
N THR A 430 0.39 9.98 -17.20
CA THR A 430 1.61 9.15 -17.30
C THR A 430 2.23 8.77 -15.97
N TYR A 431 1.85 9.43 -14.87
CA TYR A 431 2.42 9.24 -13.52
C TYR A 431 3.91 9.62 -13.40
N GLU A 432 4.44 10.33 -14.39
CA GLU A 432 5.78 10.90 -14.33
C GLU A 432 5.80 12.08 -13.33
N CYS A 433 6.78 12.11 -12.44
CA CYS A 433 6.96 13.16 -11.44
C CYS A 433 7.24 14.49 -12.14
N ARG A 434 6.45 15.52 -11.81
CA ARG A 434 6.69 16.86 -12.35
C ARG A 434 8.05 17.37 -11.89
N GLY A 435 8.80 17.96 -12.82
CA GLY A 435 10.14 18.47 -12.53
C GLY A 435 11.27 17.43 -12.48
N ARG A 436 10.98 16.13 -12.65
CA ARG A 436 12.01 15.07 -12.75
C ARG A 436 11.69 14.10 -13.90
N LYS A 437 12.34 14.32 -15.05
CA LYS A 437 12.20 13.44 -16.22
C LYS A 437 12.59 12.00 -15.90
N SER A 438 11.82 11.04 -16.43
CA SER A 438 12.03 9.59 -16.28
C SER A 438 11.97 9.08 -14.84
N LEU A 439 11.39 9.87 -13.92
CA LEU A 439 11.05 9.44 -12.57
C LEU A 439 9.53 9.35 -12.47
N TYR A 440 9.01 8.20 -12.06
CA TYR A 440 7.59 7.93 -11.92
C TYR A 440 7.27 7.58 -10.47
N ALA A 441 6.04 7.80 -10.04
CA ALA A 441 5.54 7.37 -8.73
C ALA A 441 4.17 6.73 -8.88
N MET A 442 3.84 5.74 -8.04
CA MET A 442 2.54 5.08 -8.12
C MET A 442 2.01 4.58 -6.77
N GLY A 443 0.72 4.26 -6.74
CA GLY A 443 0.03 3.81 -5.54
C GLY A 443 -0.12 4.93 -4.51
N PRO A 444 0.02 4.66 -3.21
CA PRO A 444 -0.20 5.67 -2.16
C PRO A 444 0.68 6.92 -2.25
N LEU A 445 1.80 6.88 -3.00
CA LEU A 445 2.66 8.04 -3.22
C LEU A 445 1.96 9.16 -4.02
N VAL A 446 0.97 8.80 -4.83
CA VAL A 446 0.22 9.72 -5.72
C VAL A 446 -1.27 9.73 -5.38
N GLY A 447 -1.64 9.32 -4.16
CA GLY A 447 -3.03 9.31 -3.69
C GLY A 447 -3.84 8.06 -4.05
N ASP A 448 -3.28 7.11 -4.80
CA ASP A 448 -3.92 5.83 -5.12
C ASP A 448 -3.81 4.84 -3.97
N ASN A 449 -4.65 5.07 -2.95
CA ASN A 449 -4.59 4.36 -1.67
C ASN A 449 -5.21 2.95 -1.68
N PHE A 450 -6.00 2.62 -2.71
CA PHE A 450 -6.67 1.32 -2.85
C PHE A 450 -5.99 0.49 -3.94
N ILE A 451 -5.79 -0.81 -3.70
CA ILE A 451 -5.11 -1.71 -4.65
C ILE A 451 -5.76 -1.68 -6.04
N ARG A 452 -7.09 -1.62 -6.11
CA ARG A 452 -7.80 -1.51 -7.40
C ARG A 452 -7.48 -0.24 -8.22
N PHE A 453 -7.12 0.87 -7.57
CA PHE A 453 -6.66 2.08 -8.26
C PHE A 453 -5.23 1.96 -8.76
N VAL A 454 -4.40 1.16 -8.09
CA VAL A 454 -2.99 0.97 -8.47
C VAL A 454 -2.82 0.46 -9.91
N SER A 455 -3.79 -0.32 -10.41
CA SER A 455 -3.80 -0.78 -11.80
C SER A 455 -3.91 0.34 -12.83
N GLY A 456 -4.59 1.44 -12.50
CA GLY A 456 -4.61 2.63 -13.33
C GLY A 456 -3.26 3.33 -13.39
N GLY A 457 -2.54 3.40 -12.26
CA GLY A 457 -1.15 3.87 -12.25
C GLY A 457 -0.23 3.03 -13.12
N ALA A 458 -0.36 1.69 -13.09
CA ALA A 458 0.40 0.83 -13.98
C ALA A 458 0.06 1.06 -15.47
N LEU A 459 -1.22 1.25 -15.80
CA LEU A 459 -1.66 1.64 -17.13
C LEU A 459 -1.06 2.98 -17.56
N GLY A 460 -1.10 4.00 -16.69
CA GLY A 460 -0.58 5.33 -16.97
C GLY A 460 0.93 5.35 -17.22
N ILE A 461 1.71 4.68 -16.37
CA ILE A 461 3.16 4.54 -16.56
C ILE A 461 3.47 3.83 -17.87
N THR A 462 2.81 2.71 -18.14
CA THR A 462 3.01 1.95 -19.39
C THR A 462 2.62 2.80 -20.61
N HIS A 463 1.51 3.55 -20.54
CA HIS A 463 1.09 4.49 -21.59
C HIS A 463 2.15 5.55 -21.86
N GLY A 464 2.73 6.15 -20.82
CA GLY A 464 3.78 7.15 -20.93
C GLY A 464 5.05 6.61 -21.59
N LEU A 465 5.50 5.42 -21.19
CA LEU A 465 6.69 4.79 -21.76
C LEU A 465 6.55 4.54 -23.27
N PHE A 466 5.43 3.98 -23.72
CA PHE A 466 5.21 3.61 -25.12
C PHE A 466 4.82 4.79 -26.03
N ARG A 467 4.30 5.90 -25.47
CA ARG A 467 4.09 7.13 -26.25
C ARG A 467 5.38 7.87 -26.54
N ASN A 468 6.28 7.95 -25.56
CA ASN A 468 7.56 8.61 -25.72
C ASN A 468 8.45 7.88 -26.75
N GLU A 469 8.31 6.57 -26.91
CA GLU A 469 9.02 5.82 -27.97
C GLU A 469 8.52 6.20 -29.37
N ALA A 470 7.20 6.26 -29.58
CA ALA A 470 6.61 6.63 -30.86
C ALA A 470 6.95 8.06 -31.30
N GLU A 471 7.04 9.00 -30.36
CA GLU A 471 7.42 10.40 -30.66
C GLU A 471 8.93 10.56 -30.93
N ASN A 472 9.78 9.63 -30.47
CA ASN A 472 11.23 9.65 -30.72
C ASN A 472 11.64 8.90 -32.00
N GLU A 473 10.78 8.03 -32.57
CA GLU A 473 11.02 7.37 -33.86
C GLU A 473 10.72 8.29 -35.07
N ASP A 474 9.98 9.38 -34.86
CA ASP A 474 9.61 10.37 -35.89
C ASP A 474 10.58 11.59 -35.98
N VAL A 475 11.75 11.52 -35.31
CA VAL A 475 12.85 12.53 -35.36
C VAL A 475 14.12 11.89 -35.91
#